data_AF-A0AAV1TGP9-F1
#
_entry.id   AF-A0AAV1TGP9-F1
#
_cell.length_a   1.000
_cell.length_b   1.000
_cell.length_c   1.000
_cell.angle_alpha   90.00
_cell.angle_beta   90.00
_cell.angle_gamma   90.00
#
_symmetry.space_group_name_H-M   'P 1'
#
loop_
_entity.id
_entity.type
_entity.pdbx_description
1 polymer ?
#
loop_
_entity_poly.entity_id
_entity_poly.type
_entity_poly.pdbx_seq_one_letter_code
_entity_poly.pdbx_strand_id
1 'polypeptide(L)'
;MEAIYGKLNELEAHDAHRQYGYMRKVEPMQRALLELDAAVLLVGVRASQTQQRQHMRLVNVHKGRLKVCPILNWGKNIVEQRMAMN
;
A
#
# COMPACT_ATOMS: atom_id res chain seq x y z
N MET A 1 -4.83 16.11 -14.22
CA MET A 1 -5.34 16.10 -12.83
C MET A 1 -5.28 17.49 -12.23
N GLU A 2 -4.11 18.08 -11.98
CA GLU A 2 -4.02 19.44 -11.43
C GLU A 2 -4.59 20.51 -12.37
N ALA A 3 -4.41 20.36 -13.69
CA ALA A 3 -5.05 21.23 -14.68
C ALA A 3 -6.59 21.15 -14.68
N ILE A 4 -7.18 20.07 -14.16
CA ILE A 4 -8.65 19.83 -14.16
C ILE A 4 -9.25 20.11 -12.78
N TYR A 5 -8.55 19.75 -11.71
CA TYR A 5 -9.05 19.79 -10.32
C TYR A 5 -8.27 20.75 -9.42
N GLY A 6 -7.26 21.45 -9.93
CA GLY A 6 -6.32 22.20 -9.11
C GLY A 6 -5.42 21.29 -8.25
N LYS A 7 -4.69 21.91 -7.32
CA LYS A 7 -3.78 21.22 -6.42
C LYS A 7 -4.51 20.65 -5.20
N LEU A 8 -5.23 19.55 -5.41
CA LEU A 8 -6.04 18.89 -4.37
C LEU A 8 -5.26 18.48 -3.11
N ASN A 9 -3.94 18.34 -3.20
CA ASN A 9 -3.05 18.03 -2.08
C ASN A 9 -2.75 19.23 -1.17
N GLU A 10 -2.93 20.45 -1.66
CA GLU A 10 -2.72 21.71 -0.91
C GLU A 10 -4.02 22.19 -0.24
N LEU A 11 -5.15 21.54 -0.52
CA LEU A 11 -6.43 21.84 0.12
C LEU A 11 -6.55 21.06 1.43
N GLU A 12 -6.80 21.76 2.54
CA GLU A 12 -7.03 21.17 3.87
C GLU A 12 -8.33 20.33 3.96
N ALA A 13 -9.18 20.41 2.94
CA ALA A 13 -10.45 19.71 2.91
C ALA A 13 -10.26 18.18 2.82
N HIS A 14 -10.86 17.45 3.76
CA HIS A 14 -10.80 15.99 3.84
C HIS A 14 -11.17 15.31 2.50
N ASP A 15 -12.19 15.80 1.81
CA ASP A 15 -12.63 15.23 0.53
C ASP A 15 -11.63 15.47 -0.61
N ALA A 16 -10.90 16.59 -0.59
CA ALA A 16 -9.83 16.85 -1.55
C ALA A 16 -8.70 15.83 -1.38
N HIS A 17 -8.29 15.55 -0.13
CA HIS A 17 -7.30 14.51 0.16
C HIS A 17 -7.78 13.10 -0.23
N ARG A 18 -9.06 12.79 0.02
CA ARG A 18 -9.66 11.50 -0.40
C ARG A 18 -9.63 11.34 -1.91
N GLN A 19 -10.06 12.37 -2.64
CA GLN A 19 -10.09 12.38 -4.11
C GLN A 19 -8.67 12.28 -4.68
N TYR A 20 -7.72 13.03 -4.13
CA TYR A 20 -6.32 12.95 -4.51
C TYR A 20 -5.74 11.54 -4.27
N GLY A 21 -5.97 10.98 -3.08
CA GLY A 21 -5.52 9.63 -2.73
C GLY A 21 -6.13 8.56 -3.63
N TYR A 22 -7.39 8.70 -4.00
CA TYR A 22 -8.04 7.78 -4.93
C TYR A 22 -7.35 7.80 -6.30
N MET A 23 -7.22 8.97 -6.91
CA MET A 23 -6.63 9.14 -8.24
C MET A 23 -5.14 8.77 -8.31
N ARG A 24 -4.37 9.01 -7.24
CA ARG A 24 -2.90 8.80 -7.26
C ARG A 24 -2.46 7.45 -6.71
N LYS A 25 -3.29 6.77 -5.92
CA LYS A 25 -2.89 5.54 -5.22
C LYS A 25 -3.88 4.40 -5.43
N VAL A 26 -5.18 4.65 -5.29
CA VAL A 26 -6.19 3.58 -5.27
C VAL A 26 -6.53 3.10 -6.67
N GLU A 27 -6.94 4.00 -7.57
CA GLU A 27 -7.30 3.66 -8.94
C GLU A 27 -6.11 3.06 -9.71
N PRO A 28 -4.89 3.67 -9.68
CA PRO A 28 -3.79 3.14 -10.48
C PRO A 28 -3.38 1.73 -10.05
N MET A 29 -3.39 1.45 -8.74
CA MET A 29 -3.11 0.11 -8.22
C MET A 29 -4.19 -0.89 -8.64
N GLN A 30 -5.47 -0.51 -8.55
CA GLN A 30 -6.57 -1.39 -8.95
C GLN A 30 -6.51 -1.73 -10.44
N ARG A 31 -6.25 -0.72 -11.27
CA ARG A 31 -6.10 -0.91 -12.71
C ARG A 31 -4.90 -1.79 -13.05
N ALA A 32 -3.72 -1.54 -12.45
CA ALA A 32 -2.54 -2.38 -12.67
C ALA A 32 -2.78 -3.85 -12.26
N LEU A 33 -3.47 -4.09 -11.15
CA LEU A 33 -3.81 -5.45 -10.70
C LEU A 33 -4.80 -6.17 -11.64
N LEU A 34 -5.61 -5.44 -12.40
CA LEU A 34 -6.50 -5.99 -13.42
C LEU A 34 -5.74 -6.23 -14.72
N GLU A 35 -4.99 -5.23 -15.20
CA GLU A 35 -4.20 -5.30 -16.44
C GLU A 35 -3.16 -6.42 -16.41
N LEU A 36 -2.58 -6.72 -15.24
CA LEU A 36 -1.60 -7.79 -15.05
C LEU A 36 -2.22 -9.17 -14.73
N ASP A 37 -3.55 -9.27 -14.64
CA ASP A 37 -4.27 -10.46 -14.15
C ASP A 37 -3.66 -11.03 -12.85
N ALA A 38 -3.34 -10.14 -11.92
CA ALA A 38 -2.58 -10.51 -10.74
C ALA A 38 -3.44 -11.34 -9.76
N ALA A 39 -3.13 -12.63 -9.60
CA ALA A 39 -3.75 -13.49 -8.59
C ALA A 39 -3.22 -13.24 -7.16
N VAL A 40 -1.96 -12.81 -7.05
CA VAL A 40 -1.25 -12.62 -5.77
C VAL A 40 -0.52 -11.28 -5.76
N LEU A 41 -0.61 -10.58 -4.63
CA LEU A 41 0.11 -9.36 -4.33
C LEU A 41 1.07 -9.59 -3.15
N LEU A 42 2.37 -9.43 -3.39
CA LEU A 42 3.38 -9.38 -2.34
C LEU A 42 3.48 -7.95 -1.80
N VAL A 43 3.41 -7.79 -0.48
CA VAL A 43 3.42 -6.48 0.17
C VAL A 43 4.49 -6.42 1.26
N GLY A 44 5.40 -5.45 1.15
CA GLY A 44 6.49 -5.21 2.10
C GLY A 44 6.08 -4.44 3.37
N VAL A 45 4.94 -4.77 3.97
CA VAL A 45 4.49 -4.14 5.23
C VAL A 45 4.95 -4.95 6.44
N ARG A 46 5.15 -4.27 7.56
CA ARG A 46 5.48 -4.88 8.86
C ARG A 46 4.45 -4.50 9.92
N ALA A 47 4.14 -5.42 10.82
CA ALA A 47 3.18 -5.24 11.90
C ALA A 47 3.57 -4.08 12.84
N SER A 48 4.87 -3.83 12.98
CA SER A 48 5.45 -2.78 13.82
C SER A 48 5.35 -1.36 13.26
N GLN A 49 4.90 -1.15 12.02
CA GLN A 49 4.93 0.18 11.38
C GLN A 49 3.79 1.10 11.83
N THR A 50 2.59 0.57 12.06
CA THR A 50 1.43 1.34 12.52
C THR A 50 0.50 0.45 13.35
N GLN A 51 -0.31 1.04 14.23
CA GLN A 51 -1.28 0.29 15.06
C GLN A 51 -2.25 -0.56 14.21
N GLN A 52 -2.70 -0.01 13.08
CA GLN A 52 -3.60 -0.72 12.15
C GLN A 52 -2.96 -1.96 11.52
N ARG A 53 -1.62 -2.00 11.39
CA ARG A 53 -0.90 -3.12 10.79
C ARG A 53 -0.62 -4.26 11.78
N GLN A 54 -0.77 -4.02 13.08
CA GLN A 54 -0.51 -5.04 14.12
C GLN A 54 -1.42 -6.27 13.98
N HIS A 55 -2.66 -6.07 13.53
CA HIS A 55 -3.66 -7.13 13.40
C HIS A 55 -3.68 -7.78 12.01
N MET A 56 -2.74 -7.43 11.13
CA MET A 56 -2.68 -8.04 9.81
C MET A 56 -2.27 -9.51 9.88
N ARG A 57 -2.74 -10.30 8.92
CA ARG A 57 -2.34 -11.70 8.74
C ARG A 57 -1.21 -11.78 7.71
N LEU A 58 -0.38 -12.82 7.83
CA LEU A 58 0.70 -13.10 6.87
C LEU A 58 0.15 -13.28 5.44
N VAL A 59 -0.99 -13.96 5.33
CA VAL A 59 -1.75 -14.15 4.08
C VAL A 59 -3.21 -13.79 4.35
N ASN A 60 -3.81 -12.99 3.47
CA ASN A 60 -5.21 -12.65 3.53
C ASN A 60 -5.81 -12.48 2.13
N VAL A 61 -7.12 -12.70 1.99
CA VAL A 61 -7.84 -12.41 0.75
C VAL A 61 -8.24 -10.94 0.73
N HIS A 62 -8.02 -10.26 -0.38
CA HIS A 62 -8.44 -8.88 -0.60
C HIS A 62 -8.91 -8.69 -2.05
N LYS A 63 -10.17 -8.27 -2.24
CA LYS A 63 -10.77 -8.04 -3.56
C LYS A 63 -10.53 -9.21 -4.55
N GLY A 64 -10.78 -10.43 -4.07
CA GLY A 64 -10.63 -11.66 -4.86
C GLY A 64 -9.20 -12.13 -5.09
N ARG A 65 -8.19 -11.48 -4.48
CA ARG A 65 -6.76 -11.80 -4.66
C ARG A 65 -6.11 -12.18 -3.34
N LEU A 66 -5.03 -12.95 -3.40
CA LEU A 66 -4.20 -13.19 -2.22
C LEU A 66 -3.27 -12.01 -1.99
N LYS A 67 -3.28 -11.46 -0.78
CA LYS A 67 -2.31 -10.50 -0.30
C LYS A 67 -1.38 -11.21 0.68
N VAL A 68 -0.10 -11.26 0.34
CA VAL A 68 0.94 -11.94 1.13
C VAL A 68 1.89 -10.88 1.66
N CYS A 69 2.23 -10.96 2.96
CA CYS A 69 3.09 -10.00 3.66
C CYS A 69 4.34 -10.70 4.20
N PRO A 70 5.36 -11.01 3.37
CA PRO A 70 6.45 -11.92 3.76
C PRO A 70 7.29 -11.43 4.95
N ILE A 71 7.42 -10.12 5.10
CA ILE A 71 8.22 -9.48 6.16
C ILE A 71 7.35 -8.97 7.33
N LEU A 72 6.10 -9.43 7.44
CA LEU A 72 5.13 -8.89 8.40
C LEU A 72 5.68 -8.87 9.84
N ASN A 73 6.36 -9.94 10.24
CA ASN A 73 6.87 -10.14 11.60
C ASN A 73 8.33 -9.68 11.76
N TRP A 74 8.91 -9.01 10.76
CA TRP A 74 10.31 -8.59 10.86
C TRP A 74 10.46 -7.35 11.75
N GLY A 75 11.51 -7.38 12.58
CA GLY A 75 12.02 -6.20 13.26
C GLY A 75 12.76 -5.25 12.30
N LYS A 76 12.87 -3.98 12.67
CA LYS A 76 13.62 -2.97 11.90
C LYS A 76 15.09 -3.38 11.69
N ASN A 77 15.71 -3.92 12.73
CA ASN A 77 17.08 -4.46 12.71
C ASN A 77 17.29 -5.56 11.66
N ILE A 78 16.35 -6.50 11.51
CA ILE A 78 16.47 -7.58 10.52
C ILE A 78 16.46 -7.00 9.10
N VAL A 79 15.59 -6.02 8.84
CA VAL A 79 15.55 -5.32 7.56
C VAL A 79 16.88 -4.64 7.28
N GLU A 80 17.43 -3.90 8.24
CA GLU A 80 18.71 -3.20 8.11
C GLU A 80 19.87 -4.16 7.83
N GLN A 81 19.95 -5.26 8.59
CA GLN A 81 20.97 -6.30 8.37
C GLN A 81 20.88 -6.89 6.96
N ARG A 82 19.66 -7.18 6.48
CA ARG A 82 19.46 -7.73 5.13
C ARG A 82 19.85 -6.76 4.03
N MET A 83 19.60 -5.47 4.21
CA MET A 83 19.99 -4.44 3.24
C MET A 83 21.52 -4.22 3.22
N ALA A 84 22.21 -4.44 4.34
CA ALA A 84 23.66 -4.28 4.47
C ALA A 84 24.48 -5.48 3.97
N MET A 85 23.84 -6.61 3.66
CA MET A 85 24.50 -7.84 3.18
C MET A 85 24.72 -7.87 1.65
N ASN A 86 24.64 -6.72 0.97
CA ASN A 86 24.84 -6.58 -0.48
C ASN A 86 26.18 -5.94 -0.83
#